data_AF-A0ABD1DRF1-F1
#
_entry.id   AF-A0ABD1DRF1-F1
#
_cell.length_a   1.000
_cell.length_b   1.000
_cell.length_c   1.000
_cell.angle_alpha   90.00
_cell.angle_beta   90.00
_cell.angle_gamma   90.00
#
_symmetry.space_group_name_H-M   'P 1'
#
loop_
_entity.id
_entity.type
_entity.pdbx_description
1 polymer ?
#
loop_
_entity_poly.entity_id
_entity_poly.type
_entity_poly.pdbx_seq_one_letter_code
_entity_poly.pdbx_strand_id
1 'polypeptide(L)'
;VHLYFSAVPEDKVPYVNSIGERHRVRQLLQQLPPHDNEVRYCHSLTDEERKELKLFSAQRKREALGRGTVKQLANNQICDG
;
A
#
# COMPACT_ATOMS: atom_id res chain seq x y z
N VAL A 1 -17.21 3.07 3.65
CA VAL A 1 -16.33 1.90 3.92
C VAL A 1 -17.07 0.58 3.72
N HIS A 2 -18.24 0.35 4.33
CA HIS A 2 -19.00 -0.90 4.11
C HIS A 2 -19.28 -1.22 2.63
N LEU A 3 -19.74 -0.23 1.85
CA LEU A 3 -19.99 -0.39 0.41
C LEU A 3 -18.72 -0.72 -0.41
N TYR A 4 -17.54 -0.31 0.06
CA TYR A 4 -16.29 -0.69 -0.59
C TYR A 4 -16.01 -2.17 -0.35
N PHE A 5 -16.10 -2.60 0.91
CA PHE A 5 -15.83 -3.99 1.26
C PHE A 5 -16.88 -4.97 0.76
N SER A 6 -18.12 -4.55 0.49
CA SER A 6 -19.11 -5.42 -0.17
C SER A 6 -18.74 -5.79 -1.61
N ALA A 7 -17.83 -5.04 -2.25
CA ALA A 7 -17.30 -5.37 -3.57
C ALA A 7 -16.04 -6.25 -3.52
N VAL A 8 -15.52 -6.52 -2.32
CA VAL A 8 -14.35 -7.38 -2.10
C VAL A 8 -14.85 -8.77 -1.74
N PRO A 9 -14.24 -9.86 -2.25
CA PRO A 9 -14.54 -11.20 -1.79
C PRO A 9 -14.46 -11.31 -0.26
N GLU A 10 -15.42 -11.96 0.38
CA GLU A 10 -15.56 -12.02 1.85
C GLU A 10 -14.27 -12.53 2.53
N ASP A 11 -13.60 -13.51 1.92
CA ASP A 11 -12.34 -14.10 2.39
C ASP A 11 -11.13 -13.14 2.31
N LYS A 12 -11.29 -12.02 1.61
CA LYS A 12 -10.27 -10.95 1.45
C LYS A 12 -10.61 -9.68 2.22
N VAL A 13 -11.77 -9.60 2.87
CA VAL A 13 -12.13 -8.46 3.73
C VAL A 13 -11.24 -8.47 4.99
N PRO A 14 -10.50 -7.38 5.29
CA PRO A 14 -9.47 -7.37 6.32
C PRO A 14 -10.02 -7.15 7.74
N TYR A 15 -10.90 -8.04 8.17
CA TYR A 15 -11.35 -8.09 9.57
C TYR A 15 -10.18 -8.42 10.51
N VAL A 16 -10.19 -7.86 11.71
CA VAL A 16 -9.15 -8.07 12.72
C VAL A 16 -8.96 -9.57 13.00
N ASN A 17 -7.72 -10.05 12.92
CA ASN A 17 -7.31 -11.45 13.09
C ASN A 17 -7.83 -12.43 12.02
N SER A 18 -8.36 -11.95 10.88
CA SER A 18 -8.94 -12.81 9.84
C SER A 18 -7.93 -13.26 8.78
N ILE A 19 -8.36 -14.19 7.91
CA ILE A 19 -7.63 -14.55 6.69
C ILE A 19 -7.46 -13.34 5.75
N GLY A 20 -8.46 -12.46 5.69
CA GLY A 20 -8.44 -11.27 4.85
C GLY A 20 -7.43 -10.22 5.36
N GLU A 21 -7.25 -10.10 6.68
CA GLU A 21 -6.18 -9.25 7.24
C GLU A 21 -4.81 -9.78 6.82
N ARG A 22 -4.56 -11.09 6.99
CA ARG A 22 -3.30 -11.72 6.53
C ARG A 22 -3.10 -11.55 5.02
N HIS A 23 -4.16 -11.68 4.23
CA HIS A 23 -4.12 -11.43 2.79
C HIS A 23 -3.74 -9.98 2.49
N ARG A 24 -4.40 -9.01 3.15
CA ARG A 24 -4.13 -7.58 2.99
C ARG A 24 -2.69 -7.22 3.36
N VAL A 25 -2.14 -7.79 4.43
CA VAL A 25 -0.73 -7.60 4.82
C VAL A 25 0.22 -8.10 3.72
N ARG A 26 -0.03 -9.30 3.15
CA ARG A 26 0.78 -9.80 2.01
C ARG A 26 0.72 -8.87 0.81
N GLN A 27 -0.47 -8.36 0.47
CA GLN A 27 -0.64 -7.39 -0.62
C GLN A 27 0.10 -6.08 -0.34
N LEU A 28 0.07 -5.58 0.90
CA LEU A 28 0.85 -4.39 1.29
C LEU A 28 2.34 -4.60 1.11
N LEU A 29 2.89 -5.74 1.53
CA LEU A 29 4.31 -6.04 1.38
C LEU A 29 4.74 -6.17 -0.09
N GLN A 30 3.86 -6.71 -0.94
CA GLN A 30 4.09 -6.74 -2.39
C GLN A 30 4.09 -5.34 -3.02
N GLN A 31 3.14 -4.48 -2.61
CA GLN A 31 2.99 -3.12 -3.12
C GLN A 31 4.04 -2.14 -2.56
N LEU A 32 4.54 -2.41 -1.36
CA LEU A 32 5.47 -1.57 -0.61
C LEU A 32 6.66 -2.42 -0.12
N PRO A 33 7.55 -2.86 -1.04
CA PRO A 33 8.72 -3.63 -0.65
C PRO A 33 9.57 -2.86 0.37
N PRO A 34 10.09 -3.53 1.42
CA PRO A 34 10.84 -2.84 2.47
C PRO A 34 12.17 -2.23 1.97
N HIS A 35 12.73 -2.75 0.88
CA HIS A 35 13.91 -2.21 0.18
C HIS A 35 13.72 -0.77 -0.30
N ASP A 36 12.49 -0.40 -0.68
CA ASP A 36 12.16 0.96 -1.16
C ASP A 36 12.05 1.98 -0.01
N ASN A 37 12.08 1.50 1.24
CA ASN A 37 11.72 2.31 2.39
C ASN A 37 12.78 2.31 3.49
N GLU A 38 13.55 1.24 3.65
CA GLU A 38 14.50 1.10 4.74
C GLU A 38 15.85 0.58 4.25
N VAL A 39 16.86 1.42 4.44
CA VAL A 39 18.26 1.16 4.06
C VAL A 39 18.80 -0.17 4.57
N ARG A 40 18.32 -0.68 5.71
CA ARG A 40 18.79 -1.94 6.30
C ARG A 40 18.56 -3.17 5.43
N TYR A 41 17.63 -3.09 4.48
CA TYR A 41 17.36 -4.18 3.53
C TYR A 41 18.18 -4.07 2.25
N CYS A 42 18.95 -2.99 2.07
CA CYS A 42 19.73 -2.74 0.86
C CYS A 42 21.24 -2.87 1.14
N HIS A 43 21.83 -3.98 0.72
CA HIS A 43 23.22 -4.31 1.03
C HIS A 43 24.23 -3.65 0.09
N SER A 44 23.83 -3.34 -1.14
CA SER A 44 24.74 -2.86 -2.19
C SER A 44 24.73 -1.35 -2.43
N LEU A 45 24.06 -0.56 -1.58
CA LEU A 45 24.01 0.90 -1.72
C LEU A 45 25.28 1.55 -1.22
N THR A 46 25.77 2.53 -1.98
CA THR A 46 26.78 3.50 -1.55
C THR A 46 26.25 4.41 -0.44
N ASP A 47 27.14 5.10 0.28
CA ASP A 47 26.72 6.01 1.35
C ASP A 47 25.82 7.16 0.85
N GLU A 48 26.03 7.60 -0.39
CA GLU A 48 25.22 8.65 -0.99
C GLU A 48 23.81 8.15 -1.31
N GLU A 49 23.69 7.00 -1.99
CA GLU A 49 22.40 6.37 -2.27
C GLU A 49 21.62 6.04 -0.99
N ARG A 50 22.32 5.68 0.10
CA ARG A 50 21.68 5.48 1.42
C ARG A 50 21.06 6.77 1.97
N LYS A 51 21.68 7.92 1.76
CA LYS A 51 21.12 9.22 2.19
C LYS A 51 19.94 9.60 1.32
N GLU A 52 20.06 9.46 0.01
CA GLU A 52 19.00 9.74 -0.95
C GLU A 52 17.76 8.87 -0.67
N LEU A 53 17.95 7.56 -0.45
CA LEU A 53 16.86 6.65 -0.11
C LEU A 53 16.13 7.06 1.18
N LYS A 54 16.87 7.48 2.23
CA LYS A 54 16.25 7.97 3.47
C LYS A 54 15.39 9.22 3.23
N LEU A 55 15.91 10.17 2.46
CA LEU A 55 15.21 11.40 2.14
C LEU A 55 13.95 11.11 1.30
N PHE A 56 14.10 10.31 0.25
CA PHE A 56 13.01 9.90 -0.64
C PHE A 56 11.92 9.15 0.13
N SER A 57 12.28 8.13 0.92
CA SER A 57 11.34 7.35 1.74
C SER A 57 10.54 8.27 2.67
N ALA A 58 11.23 9.17 3.39
CA ALA A 58 10.57 10.09 4.32
C ALA A 58 9.57 11.01 3.59
N GLN A 59 9.97 11.56 2.44
CA GLN A 59 9.10 12.43 1.63
C GLN A 59 7.91 11.64 1.06
N ARG A 60 8.14 10.48 0.43
CA ARG A 60 7.10 9.60 -0.10
C ARG A 60 6.09 9.22 0.98
N LYS A 61 6.56 8.85 2.18
CA LYS A 61 5.70 8.50 3.31
C LYS A 61 4.83 9.67 3.75
N ARG A 62 5.38 10.88 3.75
CA ARG A 62 4.64 12.10 4.13
C ARG A 62 3.65 12.53 3.06
N GLU A 63 4.03 12.47 1.79
CA GLU A 63 3.31 13.18 0.73
C GLU A 63 2.45 12.26 -0.12
N ALA A 64 2.87 11.02 -0.35
CA ALA A 64 2.22 10.13 -1.33
C ALA A 64 1.59 8.88 -0.71
N LEU A 65 2.11 8.35 0.39
CA LEU A 65 1.61 7.12 0.98
C LEU A 65 0.23 7.31 1.62
N GLY A 66 -0.73 6.45 1.28
CA GLY A 66 -2.06 6.45 1.89
C GLY A 66 -2.98 7.60 1.44
N ARG A 67 -2.67 8.28 0.33
CA ARG A 67 -3.49 9.39 -0.20
C ARG A 67 -4.75 8.97 -0.95
N GLY A 68 -4.90 7.68 -1.25
CA GLY A 68 -6.08 7.15 -1.94
C GLY A 68 -7.34 7.29 -1.08
N THR A 69 -8.41 7.83 -1.67
CA THR A 69 -9.74 7.90 -1.03
C THR A 69 -10.75 7.16 -1.88
N VAL A 70 -11.64 6.40 -1.26
CA VAL A 70 -12.74 5.73 -1.95
C VAL A 70 -13.94 6.67 -1.97
N LYS A 71 -14.46 6.94 -3.17
CA LYS A 71 -15.66 7.77 -3.37
C LYS A 71 -16.66 7.01 -4.23
N GLN A 72 -17.94 7.19 -3.94
CA GLN A 72 -19.01 6.68 -4.79
C GLN A 72 -19.13 7.57 -6.04
N LEU A 73 -19.23 6.95 -7.21
CA LEU A 73 -19.48 7.68 -8.45
C LEU A 73 -20.95 8.11 -8.51
N ALA A 74 -21.21 9.29 -9.06
CA ALA A 74 -22.56 9.82 -9.20
C ALA A 74 -23.43 8.99 -10.15
N ASN A 75 -22.79 8.39 -11.17
CA ASN A 75 -23.43 7.52 -12.14
C ASN A 75 -22.70 6.18 -12.20
N ASN A 76 -23.41 5.12 -12.59
CA ASN A 76 -22.87 3.78 -12.70
C ASN A 76 -21.96 3.69 -13.96
N GLN A 77 -20.71 4.14 -13.85
CA GLN A 77 -19.70 3.96 -14.87
C GLN A 77 -19.00 2.62 -14.65
N ILE A 78 -18.97 1.82 -15.72
CA ILE A 78 -18.15 0.61 -15.77
C ILE A 78 -16.71 1.08 -16.01
N CYS A 79 -15.79 0.66 -15.15
CA CYS A 79 -14.36 0.85 -15.42
C CYS A 79 -13.95 -0.15 -16.50
N ASP A 80 -13.46 0.33 -17.65
CA ASP A 80 -12.70 -0.54 -18.56
C ASP A 80 -11.34 -0.83 -17.92
N GLY A 81 -11.03 -2.12 -17.80
CA GLY A 81 -9.83 -2.64 -17.15
C GLY A 81 -8.56 -2.45 -17.97
#